data_AF-I3R4T8-F1
#
_entry.id   AF-I3R4T8-F1
#
_cell.length_a   1.000
_cell.length_b   1.000
_cell.length_c   1.000
_cell.angle_alpha   90.00
_cell.angle_beta   90.00
_cell.angle_gamma   90.00
#
_symmetry.space_group_name_H-M   'P 1'
#
loop_
_entity.id
_entity.type
_entity.pdbx_description
1 polymer ?
#
loop_
_entity_poly.entity_id
_entity_poly.type
_entity_poly.pdbx_seq_one_letter_code
_entity_poly.pdbx_strand_id
1 'polypeptide(L)'
;MVRRTTVTLVIALFVVLAGCAGTGGAGSDSPDSPSAEPTTTEMTAAETTPQTQSLTPSASGDVTVDVVEVVDGDTIKVVMPNGSRETIRLLGVDTPEVYGENTPDEFEGIPETDAGKACLGAAGDDASAYAKSRLSDETVELRYDEKAGKRGYYGRILAYVVVDGSEFNYDLITDGHARFYDSSFEERERYERAEREAREGGVGLWSCATEGSTASGEDTATDDRLSVSVVADAPGNDNDNLNGEYVTLRNDGDESIDLSGWTISDAAGATYTFATGTKLASGATLTLHTGTGTDTETDVYWGRSGAVWNNGGDTVTVRSSTGTEVLTYTYE
;
A
#
# COMPACT_ATOMS: atom_id res chain seq x y z
N MET A 1 14.06 44.81 27.21
CA MET A 1 12.63 44.99 27.53
C MET A 1 11.82 44.98 26.23
N VAL A 2 11.41 43.80 25.76
CA VAL A 2 10.25 43.57 24.86
C VAL A 2 9.72 42.17 25.24
N ARG A 3 8.40 41.98 25.27
CA ARG A 3 7.76 40.75 25.75
C ARG A 3 7.61 39.72 24.62
N ARG A 4 7.79 38.44 24.93
CA ARG A 4 7.21 37.33 24.17
C ARG A 4 5.75 37.16 24.60
N THR A 5 4.83 36.97 23.65
CA THR A 5 3.41 36.72 23.91
C THR A 5 3.07 35.31 23.47
N THR A 6 2.92 34.40 24.43
CA THR A 6 2.36 33.06 24.19
C THR A 6 0.85 33.16 24.28
N VAL A 7 0.12 32.65 23.28
CA VAL A 7 -1.34 32.53 23.33
C VAL A 7 -1.69 31.05 23.44
N THR A 8 -2.11 30.63 24.63
CA THR A 8 -2.66 29.30 24.89
C THR A 8 -4.17 29.37 24.74
N LEU A 9 -4.74 28.63 23.77
CA LEU A 9 -6.19 28.52 23.61
C LEU A 9 -6.71 27.40 24.52
N VAL A 10 -7.63 27.73 25.43
CA VAL A 10 -8.30 26.76 26.31
C VAL A 10 -9.69 26.48 25.75
N ILE A 11 -9.96 25.23 25.37
CA ILE A 11 -11.30 24.77 24.97
C ILE A 11 -12.04 24.29 26.21
N ALA A 12 -13.15 24.94 26.55
CA ALA A 12 -14.00 24.58 27.67
C ALA A 12 -15.16 23.69 27.21
N LEU A 13 -15.19 22.44 27.70
CA LEU A 13 -16.28 21.50 27.50
C LEU A 13 -17.48 21.88 28.41
N PHE A 14 -18.68 22.02 27.83
CA PHE A 14 -19.92 22.16 28.60
C PHE A 14 -20.87 21.00 28.31
N VAL A 15 -21.10 20.18 29.35
CA VAL A 15 -22.18 19.18 29.41
C VAL A 15 -23.25 19.70 30.36
N VAL A 16 -24.52 19.69 29.94
CA VAL A 16 -25.68 19.91 30.83
C VAL A 16 -26.79 18.91 30.47
N LEU A 17 -27.39 18.31 31.50
CA LEU A 17 -28.41 17.26 31.45
C LEU A 17 -29.77 17.74 32.02
N ALA A 18 -30.82 16.91 31.84
CA ALA A 18 -32.24 17.05 32.29
C ALA A 18 -33.11 18.03 31.47
N GLY A 19 -34.42 17.87 31.23
CA GLY A 19 -35.46 16.89 31.61
C GLY A 19 -36.85 17.45 31.18
N CYS A 20 -38.03 16.81 31.27
CA CYS A 20 -38.49 15.45 31.65
C CYS A 20 -40.00 15.28 31.25
N ALA A 21 -40.53 14.04 31.32
CA ALA A 21 -41.96 13.63 31.16
C ALA A 21 -42.59 13.68 29.73
N GLY A 22 -43.51 12.79 29.31
CA GLY A 22 -44.04 11.54 29.90
C GLY A 22 -45.57 11.51 30.09
N THR A 23 -46.29 10.49 29.57
CA THR A 23 -47.48 9.79 30.15
C THR A 23 -48.21 8.85 29.16
N GLY A 24 -48.80 7.75 29.68
CA GLY A 24 -49.69 6.79 28.98
C GLY A 24 -48.94 5.65 28.25
N GLY A 25 -49.11 4.35 28.53
CA GLY A 25 -50.14 3.60 29.27
C GLY A 25 -51.19 3.00 28.31
N ALA A 26 -51.53 1.70 28.34
CA ALA A 26 -51.12 0.60 29.22
C ALA A 26 -51.48 -0.79 28.63
N GLY A 27 -50.75 -1.85 29.04
CA GLY A 27 -51.17 -3.28 29.07
C GLY A 27 -51.42 -4.02 27.74
N SER A 28 -51.47 -5.36 27.71
CA SER A 28 -50.83 -6.36 28.59
C SER A 28 -50.66 -7.72 27.86
N ASP A 29 -49.73 -8.52 28.35
CA ASP A 29 -49.62 -9.99 28.29
C ASP A 29 -49.56 -10.79 26.95
N SER A 30 -48.50 -11.59 26.89
CA SER A 30 -48.17 -12.71 25.98
C SER A 30 -49.04 -13.96 26.23
N PRO A 31 -48.70 -15.17 25.72
CA PRO A 31 -48.06 -15.58 24.44
C PRO A 31 -48.87 -16.68 23.71
N ASP A 32 -48.56 -17.00 22.44
CA ASP A 32 -48.55 -18.42 21.99
C ASP A 32 -47.82 -18.65 20.64
N SER A 33 -47.58 -19.92 20.31
CA SER A 33 -46.86 -20.47 19.14
C SER A 33 -47.63 -21.71 18.60
N PRO A 34 -47.26 -22.44 17.53
CA PRO A 34 -46.57 -22.14 16.26
C PRO A 34 -47.46 -22.51 15.01
N SER A 35 -46.84 -22.57 13.81
CA SER A 35 -46.93 -23.70 12.85
C SER A 35 -47.45 -23.46 11.41
N ALA A 36 -46.80 -24.18 10.48
CA ALA A 36 -47.23 -24.67 9.15
C ALA A 36 -47.16 -23.75 7.90
N GLU A 37 -46.28 -24.14 6.97
CA GLU A 37 -46.38 -23.91 5.52
C GLU A 37 -47.52 -24.76 4.90
N PRO A 38 -47.85 -24.61 3.60
CA PRO A 38 -47.13 -25.43 2.61
C PRO A 38 -46.82 -24.77 1.25
N THR A 39 -45.80 -25.35 0.61
CA THR A 39 -45.37 -25.19 -0.79
C THR A 39 -46.47 -25.37 -1.84
N THR A 40 -46.36 -24.67 -2.97
CA THR A 40 -46.67 -25.24 -4.31
C THR A 40 -45.75 -24.64 -5.36
N THR A 41 -45.15 -25.53 -6.17
CA THR A 41 -44.25 -25.20 -7.29
C THR A 41 -45.05 -25.23 -8.59
N GLU A 42 -44.81 -24.29 -9.50
CA GLU A 42 -45.13 -24.51 -10.91
C GLU A 42 -44.06 -23.88 -11.82
N MET A 43 -43.78 -24.56 -12.93
CA MET A 43 -42.60 -24.39 -13.77
C MET A 43 -43.05 -24.37 -15.23
N THR A 44 -42.85 -23.26 -15.94
CA THR A 44 -43.21 -23.16 -17.36
C THR A 44 -42.18 -22.41 -18.19
N ALA A 45 -41.61 -23.16 -19.13
CA ALA A 45 -41.01 -22.80 -20.43
C ALA A 45 -40.41 -21.40 -20.66
N ALA A 46 -39.14 -21.41 -21.11
CA ALA A 46 -38.50 -20.29 -21.78
C ALA A 46 -39.06 -20.09 -23.21
N GLU A 47 -39.21 -18.84 -23.63
CA GLU A 47 -39.48 -18.47 -25.03
C GLU A 47 -38.39 -17.48 -25.50
N THR A 48 -37.61 -17.90 -26.50
CA THR A 48 -36.42 -17.16 -26.96
C THR A 48 -36.83 -16.01 -27.88
N THR A 49 -36.73 -14.78 -27.37
CA THR A 49 -36.79 -13.56 -28.18
C THR A 49 -35.37 -13.03 -28.40
N PRO A 50 -34.95 -12.66 -29.63
CA PRO A 50 -33.65 -12.05 -29.86
C PRO A 50 -33.62 -10.65 -29.23
N GLN A 51 -32.94 -10.50 -28.10
CA GLN A 51 -32.66 -9.18 -27.55
C GLN A 51 -31.62 -8.49 -28.44
N THR A 52 -32.10 -7.57 -29.28
CA THR A 52 -31.28 -6.44 -29.74
C THR A 52 -30.60 -5.84 -28.51
N GLN A 53 -29.27 -5.82 -28.48
CA GLN A 53 -28.52 -5.23 -27.38
C GLN A 53 -28.87 -3.74 -27.31
N SER A 54 -29.75 -3.40 -26.36
CA SER A 54 -30.11 -2.03 -26.08
C SER A 54 -28.92 -1.39 -25.38
N LEU A 55 -28.17 -0.56 -26.10
CA LEU A 55 -27.19 0.34 -25.51
C LEU A 55 -27.92 1.13 -24.42
N THR A 56 -27.60 0.84 -23.15
CA THR A 56 -28.09 1.62 -22.02
C THR A 56 -27.51 3.03 -22.15
N PRO A 57 -28.32 4.10 -22.15
CA PRO A 57 -27.78 5.45 -22.20
C PRO A 57 -26.95 5.71 -20.94
N SER A 58 -25.75 6.27 -21.13
CA SER A 58 -24.82 6.57 -20.03
C SER A 58 -25.47 7.45 -18.96
N ALA A 59 -25.12 7.20 -17.70
CA ALA A 59 -25.75 7.81 -16.53
C ALA A 59 -25.22 9.23 -16.27
N SER A 60 -25.65 10.17 -17.13
CA SER A 60 -25.78 11.60 -16.80
C SER A 60 -24.66 12.25 -15.96
N GLY A 61 -23.44 12.30 -16.48
CA GLY A 61 -22.34 13.04 -15.86
C GLY A 61 -21.16 13.21 -16.81
N ASP A 62 -20.86 12.14 -17.54
CA ASP A 62 -19.63 11.99 -18.32
C ASP A 62 -19.63 12.83 -19.60
N VAL A 63 -18.43 13.23 -20.04
CA VAL A 63 -18.26 14.18 -21.15
C VAL A 63 -17.14 13.73 -22.07
N THR A 64 -17.48 13.48 -23.33
CA THR A 64 -16.51 13.29 -24.42
C THR A 64 -15.75 14.60 -24.72
N VAL A 65 -14.43 14.52 -24.83
CA VAL A 65 -13.52 15.66 -25.08
C VAL A 65 -12.39 15.26 -26.03
N ASP A 66 -11.83 16.23 -26.74
CA ASP A 66 -10.65 16.00 -27.58
C ASP A 66 -9.38 16.36 -26.80
N VAL A 67 -8.41 15.45 -26.71
CA VAL A 67 -7.11 15.70 -26.09
C VAL A 67 -6.24 16.52 -27.05
N VAL A 68 -5.73 17.66 -26.57
CA VAL A 68 -4.91 18.57 -27.38
C VAL A 68 -3.48 18.76 -26.87
N GLU A 69 -3.18 18.25 -25.68
CA GLU A 69 -1.84 18.23 -25.10
C GLU A 69 -1.79 17.19 -23.97
N VAL A 70 -0.79 16.31 -23.98
CA VAL A 70 -0.41 15.51 -22.80
C VAL A 70 0.79 16.21 -22.17
N VAL A 71 0.63 16.74 -20.97
CA VAL A 71 1.66 17.56 -20.29
C VAL A 71 2.73 16.65 -19.70
N ASP A 72 2.28 15.69 -18.92
CA ASP A 72 3.04 14.68 -18.17
C ASP A 72 2.19 13.40 -18.07
N GLY A 73 2.51 12.49 -17.15
CA GLY A 73 1.80 11.21 -16.99
C GLY A 73 0.38 11.33 -16.42
N ASP A 74 0.07 12.38 -15.64
CA ASP A 74 -1.23 12.53 -14.94
C ASP A 74 -2.01 13.82 -15.26
N THR A 75 -1.47 14.67 -16.13
CA THR A 75 -2.09 15.94 -16.50
C THR A 75 -2.20 16.07 -18.03
N ILE A 76 -3.44 16.29 -18.49
CA ILE A 76 -3.76 16.53 -19.91
C ILE A 76 -4.50 17.86 -20.10
N LYS A 77 -4.47 18.41 -21.30
CA LYS A 77 -5.30 19.54 -21.72
C LYS A 77 -6.24 19.10 -22.83
N VAL A 78 -7.49 19.51 -22.73
CA VAL A 78 -8.57 19.07 -23.60
C VAL A 78 -9.37 20.23 -24.16
N VAL A 79 -10.09 20.00 -25.25
CA VAL A 79 -11.18 20.87 -25.73
C VAL A 79 -12.52 20.25 -25.34
N MET A 80 -13.28 21.00 -24.54
CA MET A 80 -14.63 20.63 -24.11
C MET A 80 -15.64 20.84 -25.27
N PRO A 81 -16.83 20.18 -25.26
CA PRO A 81 -17.84 20.33 -26.32
C PRO A 81 -18.38 21.76 -26.57
N ASN A 82 -18.20 22.68 -25.61
CA ASN A 82 -18.53 24.11 -25.74
C ASN A 82 -17.39 24.94 -26.37
N GLY A 83 -16.27 24.31 -26.75
CA GLY A 83 -15.06 24.95 -27.28
C GLY A 83 -14.09 25.52 -26.24
N SER A 84 -14.34 25.40 -24.93
CA SER A 84 -13.39 25.85 -23.91
C SER A 84 -12.21 24.87 -23.76
N ARG A 85 -11.00 25.41 -23.61
CA ARG A 85 -9.82 24.62 -23.23
C ARG A 85 -9.74 24.49 -21.72
N GLU A 86 -9.53 23.27 -21.23
CA GLU A 86 -9.45 22.94 -19.81
C GLU A 86 -8.22 22.06 -19.54
N THR A 87 -7.66 22.16 -18.34
CA THR A 87 -6.63 21.24 -17.83
C THR A 87 -7.29 20.23 -16.92
N ILE A 88 -7.09 18.94 -17.20
CA ILE A 88 -7.55 17.81 -16.40
C ILE A 88 -6.36 17.30 -15.59
N ARG A 89 -6.54 17.12 -14.29
CA ARG A 89 -5.66 16.28 -13.45
C ARG A 89 -6.37 14.96 -13.25
N LEU A 90 -5.69 13.87 -13.57
CA LEU A 90 -6.21 12.52 -13.41
C LEU A 90 -6.41 12.25 -11.91
N LEU A 91 -7.62 11.82 -11.56
CA LEU A 91 -8.03 11.50 -10.20
C LEU A 91 -7.40 10.19 -9.72
N GLY A 92 -7.02 10.14 -8.42
CA GLY A 92 -6.50 8.95 -7.75
C GLY A 92 -5.05 8.58 -8.02
N VAL A 93 -4.38 9.29 -8.95
CA VAL A 93 -3.00 9.01 -9.36
C VAL A 93 -2.08 10.22 -9.20
N ASP A 94 -0.80 9.93 -9.03
CA ASP A 94 0.30 10.89 -9.11
C ASP A 94 1.51 10.21 -9.78
N THR A 95 2.00 10.79 -10.87
CA THR A 95 3.16 10.25 -11.60
C THR A 95 4.45 10.97 -11.18
N PRO A 96 5.62 10.31 -11.21
CA PRO A 96 6.89 10.99 -10.94
C PRO A 96 7.08 12.22 -11.84
N GLU A 97 7.57 13.30 -11.26
CA GLU A 97 7.68 14.61 -11.89
C GLU A 97 8.76 14.61 -12.98
N VAL A 98 8.37 14.97 -14.21
CA VAL A 98 9.29 15.22 -15.34
C VAL A 98 9.80 16.67 -15.38
N TYR A 99 9.21 17.56 -14.60
CA TYR A 99 9.51 19.00 -14.59
C TYR A 99 9.82 19.54 -13.19
N GLY A 100 10.72 18.87 -12.46
CA GLY A 100 11.13 19.31 -11.14
C GLY A 100 12.20 18.43 -10.51
N GLU A 101 12.29 18.50 -9.18
CA GLU A 101 12.96 17.49 -8.36
C GLU A 101 11.88 16.55 -7.83
N ASN A 102 12.10 15.24 -7.95
CA ASN A 102 11.26 14.24 -7.30
C ASN A 102 11.62 14.11 -5.81
N THR A 103 10.63 13.87 -4.97
CA THR A 103 10.78 13.55 -3.54
C THR A 103 10.53 12.03 -3.36
N PRO A 104 11.57 11.20 -3.22
CA PRO A 104 11.43 9.76 -3.00
C PRO A 104 10.49 9.38 -1.86
N ASP A 105 10.44 10.14 -0.76
CA ASP A 105 9.53 9.89 0.38
C ASP A 105 8.03 9.94 0.01
N GLU A 106 7.67 10.50 -1.14
CA GLU A 106 6.31 10.45 -1.69
C GLU A 106 5.97 9.11 -2.35
N PHE A 107 6.97 8.29 -2.67
CA PHE A 107 6.85 6.99 -3.34
C PHE A 107 7.38 5.88 -2.41
N GLU A 108 6.46 5.23 -1.71
CA GLU A 108 6.81 4.20 -0.71
C GLU A 108 7.64 3.07 -1.34
N GLY A 109 8.80 2.77 -0.77
CA GLY A 109 9.80 1.87 -1.34
C GLY A 109 11.04 2.56 -1.90
N ILE A 110 10.99 3.83 -2.27
CA ILE A 110 12.07 4.49 -3.02
C ILE A 110 13.05 5.20 -2.07
N PRO A 111 14.36 4.86 -2.09
CA PRO A 111 15.31 5.41 -1.14
C PRO A 111 15.66 6.88 -1.44
N GLU A 112 15.81 7.69 -0.38
CA GLU A 112 16.21 9.12 -0.41
C GLU A 112 17.67 9.34 -0.85
N THR A 113 17.97 8.94 -2.07
CA THR A 113 19.31 8.92 -2.68
C THR A 113 19.28 9.50 -4.08
N ASP A 114 20.44 9.89 -4.61
CA ASP A 114 20.58 10.31 -6.01
C ASP A 114 20.14 9.20 -6.99
N ALA A 115 20.29 7.93 -6.60
CA ALA A 115 19.85 6.77 -7.38
C ALA A 115 18.31 6.66 -7.42
N GLY A 116 17.64 6.76 -6.26
CA GLY A 116 16.18 6.78 -6.19
C GLY A 116 15.58 7.95 -6.97
N LYS A 117 16.15 9.16 -6.82
CA LYS A 117 15.75 10.37 -7.56
C LYS A 117 15.94 10.23 -9.07
N ALA A 118 17.06 9.66 -9.51
CA ALA A 118 17.30 9.40 -10.93
C ALA A 118 16.34 8.33 -11.50
N CYS A 119 16.01 7.31 -10.70
CA CYS A 119 15.08 6.26 -11.09
C CYS A 119 13.64 6.80 -11.22
N LEU A 120 13.18 7.63 -10.27
CA LEU A 120 11.90 8.35 -10.38
C LEU A 120 11.87 9.29 -11.59
N GLY A 121 12.96 9.99 -11.90
CA GLY A 121 13.03 10.81 -13.12
C GLY A 121 12.81 9.99 -14.41
N ALA A 122 13.43 8.81 -14.51
CA ALA A 122 13.22 7.89 -15.64
C ALA A 122 11.79 7.32 -15.66
N ALA A 123 11.24 6.97 -14.50
CA ALA A 123 9.86 6.49 -14.38
C ALA A 123 8.82 7.56 -14.77
N GLY A 124 9.09 8.83 -14.49
CA GLY A 124 8.26 9.97 -14.93
C GLY A 124 8.29 10.17 -16.44
N ASP A 125 9.48 10.02 -17.06
CA ASP A 125 9.63 10.02 -18.52
C ASP A 125 8.84 8.86 -19.16
N ASP A 126 8.91 7.65 -18.59
CA ASP A 126 8.17 6.48 -19.06
C ASP A 126 6.65 6.63 -18.88
N ALA A 127 6.18 7.12 -17.72
CA ALA A 127 4.76 7.43 -17.49
C ALA A 127 4.23 8.50 -18.47
N SER A 128 5.03 9.54 -18.72
CA SER A 128 4.73 10.58 -19.70
C SER A 128 4.70 10.04 -21.13
N ALA A 129 5.59 9.10 -21.48
CA ALA A 129 5.61 8.44 -22.78
C ALA A 129 4.39 7.52 -22.96
N TYR A 130 3.99 6.79 -21.91
CA TYR A 130 2.79 5.96 -21.89
C TYR A 130 1.53 6.79 -22.12
N ALA A 131 1.33 7.86 -21.33
CA ALA A 131 0.22 8.79 -21.50
C ALA A 131 0.19 9.40 -22.91
N LYS A 132 1.34 9.83 -23.45
CA LYS A 132 1.43 10.32 -24.83
C LYS A 132 1.03 9.26 -25.85
N SER A 133 1.42 8.00 -25.64
CA SER A 133 1.10 6.89 -26.56
C SER A 133 -0.39 6.48 -26.55
N ARG A 134 -1.09 6.69 -25.44
CA ARG A 134 -2.50 6.29 -25.25
C ARG A 134 -3.51 7.42 -25.45
N LEU A 135 -3.09 8.69 -25.34
CA LEU A 135 -4.01 9.85 -25.29
C LEU A 135 -3.72 10.96 -26.30
N SER A 136 -2.58 10.98 -27.01
CA SER A 136 -2.27 12.10 -27.92
C SER A 136 -3.18 12.10 -29.15
N ASP A 137 -3.80 13.25 -29.44
CA ASP A 137 -4.77 13.44 -30.53
C ASP A 137 -6.02 12.53 -30.46
N GLU A 138 -6.27 11.88 -29.33
CA GLU A 138 -7.43 11.02 -29.10
C GLU A 138 -8.67 11.79 -28.58
N THR A 139 -9.85 11.24 -28.88
CA THR A 139 -11.13 11.67 -28.29
C THR A 139 -11.49 10.72 -27.14
N VAL A 140 -11.56 11.25 -25.91
CA VAL A 140 -11.72 10.45 -24.68
C VAL A 140 -12.97 10.84 -23.91
N GLU A 141 -13.45 9.97 -23.02
CA GLU A 141 -14.55 10.24 -22.11
C GLU A 141 -14.01 10.63 -20.72
N LEU A 142 -14.42 11.78 -20.20
CA LEU A 142 -14.15 12.19 -18.83
C LEU A 142 -15.29 11.73 -17.92
N ARG A 143 -15.00 10.77 -17.02
CA ARG A 143 -15.91 10.33 -15.96
C ARG A 143 -15.63 11.11 -14.68
N TYR A 144 -16.66 11.71 -14.08
CA TYR A 144 -16.52 12.49 -12.85
C TYR A 144 -16.84 11.67 -11.60
N ASP A 145 -16.23 12.04 -10.48
CA ASP A 145 -16.48 11.48 -9.16
C ASP A 145 -17.17 12.54 -8.27
N GLU A 146 -18.35 12.21 -7.72
CA GLU A 146 -19.12 13.18 -6.91
C GLU A 146 -18.41 13.53 -5.59
N LYS A 147 -17.65 12.57 -5.03
CA LYS A 147 -16.97 12.67 -3.74
C LYS A 147 -15.61 13.40 -3.83
N ALA A 148 -14.99 13.43 -5.00
CA ALA A 148 -13.86 14.32 -5.32
C ALA A 148 -14.30 15.75 -5.65
N GLY A 149 -15.50 15.88 -6.23
CA GLY A 149 -15.96 17.15 -6.77
C GLY A 149 -15.22 17.54 -8.06
N LYS A 150 -15.78 18.51 -8.79
CA LYS A 150 -15.40 18.73 -10.20
C LYS A 150 -14.03 19.40 -10.42
N ARG A 151 -13.49 20.14 -9.45
CA ARG A 151 -12.20 20.85 -9.59
C ARG A 151 -11.38 20.79 -8.32
N GLY A 152 -10.08 20.56 -8.47
CA GLY A 152 -9.10 20.60 -7.39
C GLY A 152 -8.70 22.02 -7.00
N TYR A 153 -7.86 22.15 -5.98
CA TYR A 153 -7.43 23.42 -5.40
C TYR A 153 -6.89 24.44 -6.42
N TYR A 154 -6.13 23.98 -7.42
CA TYR A 154 -5.55 24.81 -8.48
C TYR A 154 -6.51 25.11 -9.65
N GLY A 155 -7.79 24.76 -9.52
CA GLY A 155 -8.80 24.97 -10.58
C GLY A 155 -8.75 23.96 -11.74
N ARG A 156 -7.79 23.02 -11.75
CA ARG A 156 -7.79 21.85 -12.68
C ARG A 156 -9.08 21.04 -12.48
N ILE A 157 -9.66 20.53 -13.57
CA ILE A 157 -10.77 19.57 -13.49
C ILE A 157 -10.23 18.24 -12.96
N LEU A 158 -10.98 17.58 -12.08
CA LEU A 158 -10.69 16.21 -11.62
C LEU A 158 -11.57 15.23 -12.37
N ALA A 159 -10.99 14.19 -12.95
CA ALA A 159 -11.73 13.15 -13.67
C ALA A 159 -10.93 11.84 -13.77
N TYR A 160 -11.65 10.75 -14.02
CA TYR A 160 -11.09 9.57 -14.66
C TYR A 160 -11.14 9.76 -16.18
N VAL A 161 -10.08 9.39 -16.89
CA VAL A 161 -10.02 9.38 -18.34
C VAL A 161 -10.32 7.97 -18.83
N VAL A 162 -11.36 7.83 -19.66
CA VAL A 162 -11.74 6.56 -20.30
C VAL A 162 -11.41 6.64 -21.78
N VAL A 163 -10.58 5.70 -22.26
CA VAL A 163 -10.14 5.58 -23.66
C VAL A 163 -10.30 4.12 -24.10
N ASP A 164 -10.91 3.89 -25.26
CA ASP A 164 -11.30 2.56 -25.77
C ASP A 164 -12.11 1.67 -24.78
N GLY A 165 -12.77 2.30 -23.80
CA GLY A 165 -13.52 1.61 -22.74
C GLY A 165 -12.67 1.17 -21.54
N SER A 166 -11.35 1.42 -21.55
CA SER A 166 -10.45 1.24 -20.41
C SER A 166 -10.29 2.54 -19.62
N GLU A 167 -10.17 2.43 -18.30
CA GLU A 167 -9.95 3.54 -17.39
C GLU A 167 -8.43 3.80 -17.26
N PHE A 168 -7.92 4.77 -18.02
CA PHE A 168 -6.48 5.05 -18.12
C PHE A 168 -5.83 5.40 -16.77
N ASN A 169 -6.57 6.05 -15.86
CA ASN A 169 -6.10 6.29 -14.49
C ASN A 169 -5.80 4.99 -13.72
N TYR A 170 -6.58 3.94 -13.95
CA TYR A 170 -6.37 2.65 -13.31
C TYR A 170 -5.21 1.88 -13.99
N ASP A 171 -5.15 1.92 -15.33
CA ASP A 171 -4.02 1.40 -16.12
C ASP A 171 -2.68 1.98 -15.61
N LEU A 172 -2.61 3.29 -15.30
CA LEU A 172 -1.41 3.95 -14.76
C LEU A 172 -0.90 3.32 -13.45
N ILE A 173 -1.78 2.90 -12.53
CA ILE A 173 -1.35 2.26 -11.28
C ILE A 173 -1.00 0.79 -11.51
N THR A 174 -1.83 0.04 -12.25
CA THR A 174 -1.58 -1.40 -12.46
C THR A 174 -0.30 -1.67 -13.25
N ASP A 175 0.04 -0.77 -14.18
CA ASP A 175 1.25 -0.85 -14.99
C ASP A 175 2.47 -0.20 -14.29
N GLY A 176 2.30 0.30 -13.06
CA GLY A 176 3.38 0.88 -12.25
C GLY A 176 3.89 2.22 -12.75
N HIS A 177 3.09 3.00 -13.47
CA HIS A 177 3.46 4.35 -13.94
C HIS A 177 3.14 5.46 -12.93
N ALA A 178 2.25 5.20 -11.97
CA ALA A 178 1.84 6.15 -10.93
C ALA A 178 1.76 5.51 -9.54
N ARG A 179 1.88 6.36 -8.51
CA ARG A 179 1.47 6.04 -7.14
C ARG A 179 -0.01 6.36 -6.92
N PHE A 180 -0.61 5.77 -5.89
CA PHE A 180 -1.92 6.14 -5.37
C PHE A 180 -1.85 7.53 -4.74
N TYR A 181 -2.66 8.45 -5.24
CA TYR A 181 -2.77 9.79 -4.68
C TYR A 181 -3.90 9.87 -3.66
N ASP A 182 -3.55 9.83 -2.36
CA ASP A 182 -4.57 9.86 -1.31
C ASP A 182 -5.37 11.17 -1.32
N SER A 183 -6.60 11.03 -1.79
CA SER A 183 -7.56 12.10 -1.98
C SER A 183 -8.98 11.56 -1.82
N SER A 184 -9.95 12.44 -1.61
CA SER A 184 -11.34 12.02 -1.41
C SER A 184 -11.98 11.61 -2.75
N PHE A 185 -12.08 10.32 -3.04
CA PHE A 185 -12.86 9.78 -4.17
C PHE A 185 -13.50 8.44 -3.81
N GLU A 186 -14.36 7.88 -4.68
CA GLU A 186 -15.12 6.67 -4.39
C GLU A 186 -14.25 5.40 -4.40
N GLU A 187 -13.45 5.20 -5.45
CA GLU A 187 -12.70 3.95 -5.69
C GLU A 187 -11.34 3.82 -4.95
N ARG A 188 -11.10 4.55 -3.85
CA ARG A 188 -9.79 4.58 -3.15
C ARG A 188 -9.21 3.18 -2.86
N GLU A 189 -10.01 2.28 -2.28
CA GLU A 189 -9.59 0.92 -1.90
C GLU A 189 -9.19 0.05 -3.11
N ARG A 190 -9.71 0.38 -4.32
CA ARG A 190 -9.34 -0.29 -5.58
C ARG A 190 -7.95 0.18 -6.05
N TYR A 191 -7.67 1.48 -5.92
CA TYR A 191 -6.41 2.10 -6.31
C TYR A 191 -5.26 1.75 -5.36
N GLU A 192 -5.48 1.89 -4.05
CA GLU A 192 -4.54 1.50 -2.99
C GLU A 192 -4.12 0.03 -3.08
N ARG A 193 -5.06 -0.86 -3.44
CA ARG A 193 -4.75 -2.27 -3.69
C ARG A 193 -3.95 -2.48 -4.98
N ALA A 194 -4.30 -1.81 -6.07
CA ALA A 194 -3.58 -1.93 -7.32
C ALA A 194 -2.13 -1.43 -7.22
N GLU A 195 -1.89 -0.36 -6.45
CA GLU A 195 -0.55 0.12 -6.13
C GLU A 195 0.24 -0.94 -5.37
N ARG A 196 -0.32 -1.48 -4.29
CA ARG A 196 0.35 -2.52 -3.50
C ARG A 196 0.67 -3.76 -4.35
N GLU A 197 -0.25 -4.20 -5.20
CA GLU A 197 -0.02 -5.33 -6.13
C GLU A 197 1.10 -5.01 -7.14
N ALA A 198 1.18 -3.77 -7.66
CA ALA A 198 2.27 -3.32 -8.53
C ALA A 198 3.62 -3.20 -7.80
N ARG A 199 3.60 -2.80 -6.51
CA ARG A 199 4.77 -2.70 -5.63
C ARG A 199 5.35 -4.05 -5.26
N GLU A 200 4.52 -4.96 -4.76
CA GLU A 200 4.88 -6.36 -4.48
C GLU A 200 5.42 -7.07 -5.74
N GLY A 201 4.95 -6.68 -6.93
CA GLY A 201 5.41 -7.19 -8.22
C GLY A 201 6.66 -6.50 -8.81
N GLY A 202 7.15 -5.41 -8.22
CA GLY A 202 8.25 -4.60 -8.79
C GLY A 202 7.95 -4.01 -10.17
N VAL A 203 6.69 -3.69 -10.45
CA VAL A 203 6.21 -3.27 -11.77
C VAL A 203 6.49 -1.77 -12.01
N GLY A 204 6.98 -1.42 -13.20
CA GLY A 204 7.19 -0.03 -13.60
C GLY A 204 8.15 0.72 -12.65
N LEU A 205 7.70 1.85 -12.12
CA LEU A 205 8.43 2.69 -11.15
C LEU A 205 8.81 1.91 -9.89
N TRP A 206 8.05 0.88 -9.52
CA TRP A 206 8.33 0.07 -8.33
C TRP A 206 9.53 -0.87 -8.50
N SER A 207 10.09 -0.99 -9.72
CA SER A 207 11.44 -1.55 -9.91
C SER A 207 12.56 -0.67 -9.33
N CYS A 208 12.26 0.59 -8.99
CA CYS A 208 13.14 1.47 -8.23
C CYS A 208 13.10 1.21 -6.72
N ALA A 209 12.15 0.42 -6.22
CA ALA A 209 11.96 0.21 -4.79
C ALA A 209 13.02 -0.71 -4.19
N THR A 210 13.53 -0.33 -3.02
CA THR A 210 14.49 -1.11 -2.23
C THR A 210 14.01 -1.42 -0.81
N GLU A 211 12.92 -0.81 -0.33
CA GLU A 211 12.27 -1.28 0.90
C GLU A 211 11.66 -2.67 0.66
N GLY A 212 11.71 -3.55 1.66
CA GLY A 212 11.47 -4.99 1.48
C GLY A 212 12.61 -5.76 0.78
N SER A 213 13.62 -5.09 0.23
CA SER A 213 14.84 -5.76 -0.25
C SER A 213 15.71 -6.22 0.92
N THR A 214 16.52 -7.23 0.68
CA THR A 214 17.62 -7.55 1.60
C THR A 214 18.56 -6.34 1.70
N ALA A 215 18.69 -5.79 2.90
CA ALA A 215 19.64 -4.73 3.20
C ALA A 215 21.06 -5.25 2.95
N SER A 216 21.89 -4.48 2.24
CA SER A 216 23.26 -4.89 1.92
C SER A 216 24.21 -4.50 3.05
N GLY A 217 24.82 -5.49 3.70
CA GLY A 217 25.72 -5.28 4.83
C GLY A 217 27.05 -6.02 4.72
N GLU A 218 27.95 -5.74 5.68
CA GLU A 218 29.19 -6.46 5.88
C GLU A 218 29.03 -7.50 7.00
N ASP A 219 29.49 -8.72 6.73
CA ASP A 219 29.38 -9.87 7.62
C ASP A 219 30.73 -10.15 8.32
N THR A 220 30.71 -10.28 9.65
CA THR A 220 31.83 -10.80 10.44
C THR A 220 31.43 -12.13 11.09
N ALA A 221 31.67 -13.23 10.36
CA ALA A 221 31.42 -14.59 10.83
C ALA A 221 32.65 -15.22 11.48
N THR A 222 32.43 -15.98 12.55
CA THR A 222 33.42 -16.88 13.19
C THR A 222 33.12 -18.36 12.94
N ASP A 223 31.91 -18.68 12.45
CA ASP A 223 31.53 -19.96 11.87
C ASP A 223 31.08 -19.70 10.43
N ASP A 224 31.92 -20.07 9.47
CA ASP A 224 31.76 -19.83 8.03
C ASP A 224 30.68 -20.71 7.38
N ARG A 225 29.93 -21.50 8.17
CA ARG A 225 28.75 -22.26 7.75
C ARG A 225 27.43 -21.53 7.94
N LEU A 226 27.41 -20.40 8.65
CA LEU A 226 26.20 -19.60 8.88
C LEU A 226 26.29 -18.29 8.11
N SER A 227 25.24 -17.95 7.37
CA SER A 227 25.06 -16.64 6.74
C SER A 227 23.74 -16.01 7.18
N VAL A 228 23.67 -14.67 7.10
CA VAL A 228 22.51 -13.87 7.48
C VAL A 228 22.09 -12.94 6.35
N SER A 229 20.78 -12.75 6.21
CA SER A 229 20.19 -11.68 5.40
C SER A 229 19.10 -10.98 6.20
N VAL A 230 19.01 -9.66 6.07
CA VAL A 230 18.05 -8.83 6.83
C VAL A 230 17.14 -8.10 5.85
N VAL A 231 15.84 -8.11 6.10
CA VAL A 231 14.88 -7.15 5.55
C VAL A 231 14.43 -6.27 6.71
N ALA A 232 14.99 -5.07 6.75
CA ALA A 232 14.76 -4.11 7.82
C ALA A 232 13.55 -3.24 7.55
N ASP A 233 13.43 -2.76 6.31
CA ASP A 233 12.34 -1.88 5.89
C ASP A 233 11.12 -2.71 5.48
N ALA A 234 10.06 -2.68 6.28
CA ALA A 234 8.82 -3.38 5.98
C ALA A 234 7.88 -2.49 5.16
N PRO A 235 7.07 -3.04 4.25
CA PRO A 235 6.09 -2.24 3.51
C PRO A 235 5.21 -1.41 4.45
N GLY A 236 5.09 -0.11 4.21
CA GLY A 236 4.28 0.83 4.96
C GLY A 236 4.96 1.35 6.23
N ASN A 237 4.23 1.36 7.34
CA ASN A 237 4.80 1.64 8.66
C ASN A 237 5.21 0.31 9.31
N ASP A 238 6.50 0.15 9.61
CA ASP A 238 7.04 -1.08 10.22
C ASP A 238 6.27 -1.52 11.47
N ASN A 239 5.79 -0.55 12.27
CA ASN A 239 5.05 -0.83 13.50
C ASN A 239 3.65 -1.41 13.26
N ASP A 240 3.08 -1.19 12.08
CA ASP A 240 1.82 -1.79 11.64
C ASP A 240 2.06 -3.09 10.82
N ASN A 241 3.23 -3.24 10.20
CA ASN A 241 3.59 -4.37 9.30
C ASN A 241 4.79 -5.22 9.77
N LEU A 242 4.91 -5.44 11.09
CA LEU A 242 6.01 -6.13 11.79
C LEU A 242 6.48 -7.51 11.27
N ASN A 243 5.75 -8.17 10.36
CA ASN A 243 6.20 -9.42 9.74
C ASN A 243 6.93 -9.21 8.40
N GLY A 244 6.83 -8.02 7.80
CA GLY A 244 7.66 -7.58 6.67
C GLY A 244 9.10 -7.25 7.10
N GLU A 245 9.30 -7.05 8.39
CA GLU A 245 10.58 -6.88 9.08
C GLU A 245 11.09 -8.27 9.54
N TYR A 246 12.19 -8.78 8.98
CA TYR A 246 12.68 -10.13 9.28
C TYR A 246 14.18 -10.36 9.05
N VAL A 247 14.71 -11.36 9.75
CA VAL A 247 16.08 -11.88 9.59
C VAL A 247 16.02 -13.33 9.15
N THR A 248 16.72 -13.68 8.08
CA THR A 248 16.87 -15.08 7.64
C THR A 248 18.25 -15.60 7.99
N LEU A 249 18.30 -16.70 8.73
CA LEU A 249 19.50 -17.52 8.91
C LEU A 249 19.58 -18.56 7.79
N ARG A 250 20.78 -18.78 7.25
CA ARG A 250 21.05 -19.83 6.27
C ARG A 250 22.25 -20.67 6.69
N ASN A 251 22.13 -21.99 6.57
CA ASN A 251 23.24 -22.92 6.82
C ASN A 251 23.86 -23.34 5.48
N ASP A 252 25.03 -22.79 5.19
CA ASP A 252 25.84 -23.11 4.00
C ASP A 252 26.83 -24.27 4.25
N GLY A 253 26.86 -24.83 5.47
CA GLY A 253 27.60 -26.05 5.80
C GLY A 253 26.90 -27.35 5.36
N ASP A 254 27.64 -28.46 5.47
CA ASP A 254 27.20 -29.83 5.14
C ASP A 254 26.58 -30.59 6.33
N GLU A 255 26.66 -30.04 7.54
CA GLU A 255 26.06 -30.59 8.77
C GLU A 255 24.91 -29.71 9.30
N SER A 256 24.01 -30.28 10.10
CA SER A 256 22.93 -29.51 10.74
C SER A 256 23.43 -28.73 11.96
N ILE A 257 23.04 -27.46 12.06
CA ILE A 257 23.29 -26.59 13.21
C ILE A 257 22.13 -26.73 14.21
N ASP A 258 22.46 -26.99 15.49
CA ASP A 258 21.49 -26.97 16.58
C ASP A 258 21.44 -25.56 17.19
N LEU A 259 20.32 -24.87 16.94
CA LEU A 259 20.09 -23.49 17.38
C LEU A 259 19.46 -23.43 18.79
N SER A 260 19.27 -24.55 19.48
CA SER A 260 18.62 -24.60 20.80
C SER A 260 19.25 -23.61 21.79
N GLY A 261 18.51 -22.58 22.19
CA GLY A 261 18.97 -21.55 23.13
C GLY A 261 19.99 -20.56 22.56
N TRP A 262 20.23 -20.55 21.24
CA TRP A 262 20.94 -19.47 20.56
C TRP A 262 20.08 -18.20 20.56
N THR A 263 20.73 -17.04 20.36
CA THR A 263 20.06 -15.74 20.36
C THR A 263 20.39 -14.92 19.12
N ILE A 264 19.41 -14.16 18.63
CA ILE A 264 19.62 -13.05 17.69
C ILE A 264 19.32 -11.75 18.45
N SER A 265 20.13 -10.71 18.27
CA SER A 265 19.88 -9.38 18.84
C SER A 265 20.19 -8.23 17.88
N ASP A 266 19.49 -7.11 18.03
CA ASP A 266 19.81 -5.81 17.40
C ASP A 266 20.95 -5.07 18.16
N ALA A 267 21.34 -3.89 17.67
CA ALA A 267 22.30 -3.02 18.37
C ALA A 267 21.73 -2.38 19.65
N ALA A 268 20.40 -2.28 19.79
CA ALA A 268 19.71 -1.70 20.95
C ALA A 268 19.55 -2.67 22.14
N GLY A 269 19.81 -3.97 21.94
CA GLY A 269 19.72 -5.04 22.93
C GLY A 269 18.39 -5.81 22.95
N ALA A 270 17.47 -5.58 22.01
CA ALA A 270 16.35 -6.50 21.80
C ALA A 270 16.91 -7.88 21.45
N THR A 271 16.50 -8.91 22.19
CA THR A 271 17.01 -10.29 22.00
C THR A 271 15.88 -11.29 21.79
N TYR A 272 15.95 -12.09 20.71
CA TYR A 272 15.20 -13.32 20.51
C TYR A 272 15.99 -14.52 21.04
N THR A 273 15.32 -15.59 21.45
CA THR A 273 15.99 -16.84 21.85
C THR A 273 15.28 -18.03 21.22
N PHE A 274 16.01 -18.80 20.42
CA PHE A 274 15.47 -19.99 19.75
C PHE A 274 15.07 -21.07 20.75
N ALA A 275 13.91 -21.68 20.51
CA ALA A 275 13.37 -22.73 21.36
C ALA A 275 14.26 -23.98 21.39
N THR A 276 14.18 -24.74 22.49
CA THR A 276 14.86 -26.03 22.60
C THR A 276 14.35 -27.00 21.53
N GLY A 277 15.24 -27.47 20.66
CA GLY A 277 14.93 -28.37 19.56
C GLY A 277 14.92 -27.69 18.18
N THR A 278 15.05 -26.36 18.09
CA THR A 278 15.19 -25.65 16.81
C THR A 278 16.50 -26.07 16.13
N LYS A 279 16.41 -26.51 14.88
CA LYS A 279 17.56 -26.98 14.08
C LYS A 279 17.51 -26.40 12.69
N LEU A 280 18.68 -26.02 12.18
CA LEU A 280 18.86 -25.60 10.81
C LEU A 280 19.59 -26.72 10.05
N ALA A 281 18.89 -27.40 9.15
CA ALA A 281 19.48 -28.45 8.32
C ALA A 281 20.52 -27.88 7.34
N SER A 282 21.41 -28.73 6.82
CA SER A 282 22.36 -28.32 5.77
C SER A 282 21.62 -27.77 4.54
N GLY A 283 22.06 -26.62 4.04
CA GLY A 283 21.48 -25.92 2.90
C GLY A 283 20.14 -25.21 3.17
N ALA A 284 19.56 -25.37 4.36
CA ALA A 284 18.25 -24.84 4.73
C ALA A 284 18.31 -23.38 5.24
N THR A 285 17.14 -22.75 5.28
CA THR A 285 16.91 -21.39 5.79
C THR A 285 15.88 -21.40 6.91
N LEU A 286 16.02 -20.48 7.87
CA LEU A 286 15.07 -20.22 8.94
C LEU A 286 14.87 -18.71 9.08
N THR A 287 13.65 -18.24 8.89
CA THR A 287 13.26 -16.83 8.95
C THR A 287 12.70 -16.47 10.32
N LEU A 288 13.25 -15.44 10.95
CA LEU A 288 12.72 -14.81 12.17
C LEU A 288 11.97 -13.53 11.79
N HIS A 289 10.65 -13.57 11.86
CA HIS A 289 9.81 -12.39 11.74
C HIS A 289 9.72 -11.64 13.08
N THR A 290 9.73 -10.31 13.03
CA THR A 290 9.62 -9.48 14.24
C THR A 290 8.22 -9.55 14.88
N GLY A 291 7.16 -9.60 14.08
CA GLY A 291 5.77 -9.63 14.54
C GLY A 291 5.30 -11.00 15.06
N THR A 292 4.00 -11.26 14.94
CA THR A 292 3.35 -12.48 15.48
C THR A 292 2.95 -13.46 14.38
N GLY A 293 2.92 -14.74 14.72
CA GLY A 293 2.53 -15.82 13.81
C GLY A 293 2.47 -17.18 14.53
N THR A 294 2.66 -18.26 13.78
CA THR A 294 2.72 -19.63 14.32
C THR A 294 3.97 -20.31 13.78
N ASP A 295 4.90 -20.63 14.68
CA ASP A 295 6.21 -21.20 14.33
C ASP A 295 6.08 -22.49 13.50
N THR A 296 6.95 -22.62 12.49
CA THR A 296 7.12 -23.76 11.59
C THR A 296 8.55 -24.31 11.67
N GLU A 297 8.95 -25.20 10.75
CA GLU A 297 10.36 -25.60 10.62
C GLU A 297 11.22 -24.53 9.91
N THR A 298 10.61 -23.59 9.18
CA THR A 298 11.26 -22.59 8.33
C THR A 298 11.01 -21.14 8.76
N ASP A 299 10.03 -20.91 9.64
CA ASP A 299 9.56 -19.58 10.03
C ASP A 299 9.31 -19.56 11.53
N VAL A 300 9.84 -18.56 12.23
CA VAL A 300 9.61 -18.33 13.67
C VAL A 300 9.26 -16.88 13.92
N TYR A 301 8.46 -16.63 14.96
CA TYR A 301 7.89 -15.31 15.24
C TYR A 301 8.33 -14.80 16.61
N TRP A 302 8.93 -13.61 16.65
CA TRP A 302 9.40 -13.00 17.90
C TRP A 302 8.24 -12.55 18.80
N GLY A 303 7.11 -12.17 18.19
CA GLY A 303 5.94 -11.67 18.89
C GLY A 303 6.11 -10.27 19.45
N ARG A 304 6.95 -9.44 18.82
CA ARG A 304 7.09 -8.01 19.17
C ARG A 304 5.81 -7.24 18.77
N SER A 305 5.66 -6.06 19.36
CA SER A 305 4.60 -5.10 19.06
C SER A 305 5.18 -3.75 18.62
N GLY A 306 6.30 -3.79 17.93
CA GLY A 306 7.10 -2.63 17.50
C GLY A 306 8.38 -3.12 16.84
N ALA A 307 8.87 -2.34 15.87
CA ALA A 307 10.03 -2.64 15.03
C ALA A 307 11.29 -2.96 15.85
N VAL A 308 12.25 -3.65 15.22
CA VAL A 308 13.55 -4.05 15.75
C VAL A 308 14.68 -3.50 14.86
N TRP A 309 14.58 -3.76 13.56
CA TRP A 309 15.65 -3.62 12.58
C TRP A 309 15.58 -2.23 11.96
N ASN A 310 16.46 -1.31 12.36
CA ASN A 310 16.38 0.09 11.92
C ASN A 310 16.69 0.25 10.43
N ASN A 311 15.77 0.84 9.65
CA ASN A 311 15.85 0.96 8.19
C ASN A 311 17.09 1.72 7.71
N GLY A 312 17.53 2.74 8.47
CA GLY A 312 18.76 3.51 8.23
C GLY A 312 20.02 2.91 8.86
N GLY A 313 20.08 1.59 8.99
CA GLY A 313 21.22 0.82 9.47
C GLY A 313 21.09 0.27 10.90
N ASP A 314 21.47 -1.00 11.06
CA ASP A 314 21.51 -1.71 12.36
C ASP A 314 22.59 -2.81 12.34
N THR A 315 22.67 -3.59 13.42
CA THR A 315 23.58 -4.73 13.53
C THR A 315 22.88 -5.94 14.14
N VAL A 316 22.71 -6.98 13.32
CA VAL A 316 22.22 -8.29 13.75
C VAL A 316 23.38 -9.07 14.34
N THR A 317 23.29 -9.44 15.61
CA THR A 317 24.28 -10.32 16.25
C THR A 317 23.70 -11.68 16.60
N VAL A 318 24.30 -12.75 16.09
CA VAL A 318 23.96 -14.14 16.42
C VAL A 318 24.93 -14.68 17.46
N ARG A 319 24.41 -15.21 18.57
CA ARG A 319 25.21 -15.85 19.63
C ARG A 319 24.72 -17.27 19.90
N SER A 320 25.67 -18.16 20.16
CA SER A 320 25.40 -19.54 20.56
C SER A 320 24.78 -19.63 21.95
N SER A 321 24.28 -20.81 22.33
CA SER A 321 23.72 -21.07 23.66
C SER A 321 24.70 -20.92 24.84
N THR A 322 26.01 -20.77 24.57
CA THR A 322 27.03 -20.40 25.58
C THR A 322 27.30 -18.90 25.64
N GLY A 323 26.60 -18.08 24.84
CA GLY A 323 26.82 -16.64 24.71
C GLY A 323 28.03 -16.28 23.85
N THR A 324 28.61 -17.24 23.12
CA THR A 324 29.71 -16.98 22.18
C THR A 324 29.14 -16.38 20.90
N GLU A 325 29.66 -15.24 20.48
CA GLU A 325 29.31 -14.61 19.21
C GLU A 325 29.72 -15.51 18.04
N VAL A 326 28.77 -15.78 17.15
CA VAL A 326 28.95 -16.66 15.98
C VAL A 326 29.10 -15.82 14.71
N LEU A 327 28.22 -14.84 14.55
CA LEU A 327 28.17 -13.95 13.38
C LEU A 327 27.61 -12.59 13.79
N THR A 328 28.12 -11.54 13.16
CA THR A 328 27.61 -10.17 13.27
C THR A 328 27.47 -9.56 11.87
N TYR A 329 26.25 -9.16 11.50
CA TYR A 329 25.90 -8.54 10.21
C TYR A 329 25.51 -7.08 10.44
N THR A 330 26.25 -6.14 9.84
CA THR A 330 25.96 -4.69 9.93
C THR A 330 25.59 -4.16 8.56
N TYR A 331 24.46 -3.43 8.47
CA TYR A 331 24.00 -2.76 7.25
C TYR A 331 23.78 -1.26 7.51
N GLU A 332 23.72 -0.47 6.45
CA GLU A 332 23.47 0.99 6.43
C GLU A 332 22.33 1.34 5.46
#